data_AF-A0A5C8VQ00-F1
#
_entry.id   AF-A0A5C8VQ00-F1
#
_cell.length_a   1.000
_cell.length_b   1.000
_cell.length_c   1.000
_cell.angle_alpha   90.00
_cell.angle_beta   90.00
_cell.angle_gamma   90.00
#
_symmetry.space_group_name_H-M   'P 1'
#
loop_
_entity.id
_entity.type
_entity.pdbx_description
1 polymer ?
#
loop_
_entity_poly.entity_id
_entity_poly.type
_entity_poly.pdbx_seq_one_letter_code
_entity_poly.pdbx_strand_id
1 'polypeptide(L)'
;MSGAAAPAALRELFVEMNDLKRVRSAGREGSIAERLFAQGWGLLTGGASPDDVALDITATTLAATRLCDLDAAFLSAAGLSDAAASAVLVAGFDAVTGDLDPALRDRLRGRLAPRPPGRPGPLPSFVAALAQQPRAGVTCPGRARILLEPPENHAEHCLIVAVYGVCLSPFYRADPGTVFLAAMAHHFHNAAMPDAGFTGEMLLGDHLGPIMAVTTGWAMSELDGPLRGHVERARAVLPDDATAEGRAFHAADCVDRVLQIAQHLRGASTTMAAVLDEWELVHAGPVKGFHDRVLRDMRIP
;
A
#
# COMPACT_ATOMS: atom_id res chain seq x y z
N MET A 1 -12.64 -30.34 -7.77
CA MET A 1 -11.68 -29.38 -8.35
C MET A 1 -11.88 -28.07 -7.61
N SER A 2 -10.96 -27.69 -6.73
CA SER A 2 -11.06 -26.40 -6.04
C SER A 2 -10.81 -25.29 -7.06
N GLY A 3 -11.69 -24.29 -7.10
CA GLY A 3 -11.48 -23.10 -7.93
C GLY A 3 -10.21 -22.34 -7.53
N ALA A 4 -9.81 -21.36 -8.34
CA ALA A 4 -8.70 -20.48 -8.00
C ALA A 4 -8.96 -19.79 -6.66
N ALA A 5 -7.94 -19.69 -5.82
CA ALA A 5 -8.03 -19.02 -4.52
C ALA A 5 -7.71 -17.52 -4.60
N ALA A 6 -7.12 -17.05 -5.70
CA ALA A 6 -6.79 -15.65 -5.99
C ALA A 6 -6.68 -15.41 -7.51
N PRO A 7 -6.92 -14.17 -8.00
CA PRO A 7 -6.83 -13.84 -9.43
C PRO A 7 -5.36 -13.63 -9.87
N ALA A 8 -4.79 -14.60 -10.58
CA ALA A 8 -3.39 -14.56 -11.03
C ALA A 8 -3.04 -13.33 -11.90
N ALA A 9 -4.01 -12.79 -12.64
CA ALA A 9 -3.84 -11.62 -13.49
C ALA A 9 -3.43 -10.35 -12.72
N LEU A 10 -3.77 -10.24 -11.43
CA LEU A 10 -3.41 -9.06 -10.62
C LEU A 10 -1.98 -9.09 -10.07
N ARG A 11 -1.22 -10.16 -10.30
CA ARG A 11 0.12 -10.35 -9.71
C ARG A 11 1.06 -9.20 -10.05
N GLU A 12 1.18 -8.84 -11.33
CA GLU A 12 2.15 -7.83 -11.77
C GLU A 12 1.77 -6.43 -11.25
N LEU A 13 0.47 -6.12 -11.24
CA LEU A 13 -0.03 -4.90 -10.60
C LEU A 13 0.34 -4.83 -9.11
N PHE A 14 0.16 -5.92 -8.36
CA PHE A 14 0.52 -5.95 -6.94
C PHE A 14 2.02 -5.80 -6.74
N VAL A 15 2.83 -6.48 -7.56
CA VAL A 15 4.27 -6.33 -7.58
C VAL A 15 4.69 -4.86 -7.72
N GLU A 16 4.16 -4.14 -8.70
CA GLU A 16 4.51 -2.73 -8.93
C GLU A 16 4.00 -1.81 -7.81
N MET A 17 2.77 -2.01 -7.33
CA MET A 17 2.24 -1.21 -6.23
C MET A 17 3.03 -1.37 -4.93
N ASN A 18 3.66 -2.54 -4.70
CA ASN A 18 4.48 -2.79 -3.51
C ASN A 18 5.69 -1.84 -3.44
N ASP A 19 6.20 -1.38 -4.59
CA ASP A 19 7.34 -0.48 -4.65
C ASP A 19 7.05 0.89 -4.01
N LEU A 20 5.78 1.30 -3.92
CA LEU A 20 5.36 2.57 -3.30
C LEU A 20 5.71 2.68 -1.81
N LYS A 21 6.01 1.56 -1.14
CA LYS A 21 6.54 1.54 0.22
C LYS A 21 7.96 2.09 0.32
N ARG A 22 8.68 2.20 -0.80
CA ARG A 22 10.09 2.65 -0.82
C ARG A 22 10.31 3.88 -1.69
N VAL A 23 9.33 4.26 -2.50
CA VAL A 23 9.39 5.51 -3.26
C VAL A 23 9.25 6.69 -2.29
N ARG A 24 10.30 7.52 -2.26
CA ARG A 24 10.39 8.75 -1.47
C ARG A 24 10.68 9.92 -2.39
N SER A 25 10.20 11.10 -2.02
CA SER A 25 10.40 12.33 -2.78
C SER A 25 11.02 13.42 -1.94
N ALA A 26 11.87 14.24 -2.56
CA ALA A 26 12.52 15.36 -1.90
C ALA A 26 11.47 16.32 -1.29
N GLY A 27 11.71 16.75 -0.05
CA GLY A 27 10.84 17.68 0.67
C GLY A 27 9.54 17.07 1.20
N ARG A 28 9.36 15.73 1.11
CA ARG A 28 8.23 15.01 1.67
C ARG A 28 8.73 13.93 2.63
N GLU A 29 8.15 13.87 3.82
CA GLU A 29 8.46 12.82 4.79
C GLU A 29 7.79 11.49 4.40
N GLY A 30 8.43 10.38 4.77
CA GLY A 30 7.92 9.03 4.53
C GLY A 30 7.98 8.56 3.07
N SER A 31 7.51 7.34 2.84
CA SER A 31 7.23 6.82 1.50
C SER A 31 5.87 7.31 0.98
N ILE A 32 5.58 7.07 -0.31
CA ILE A 32 4.26 7.34 -0.88
C ILE A 32 3.18 6.58 -0.09
N ALA A 33 3.42 5.31 0.22
CA ALA A 33 2.47 4.50 0.96
C ALA A 33 2.24 5.03 2.39
N GLU A 34 3.28 5.49 3.08
CA GLU A 34 3.12 6.12 4.40
C GLU A 34 2.25 7.38 4.35
N ARG A 35 2.46 8.25 3.36
CA ARG A 35 1.66 9.47 3.20
C ARG A 35 0.22 9.19 2.83
N LEU A 36 -0.03 8.20 1.98
CA LEU A 36 -1.37 7.79 1.60
C LEU A 36 -2.11 7.12 2.78
N PHE A 37 -1.40 6.41 3.67
CA PHE A 37 -1.95 5.92 4.93
C PHE A 37 -2.43 7.07 5.81
N ALA A 38 -1.57 8.08 6.01
CA ALA A 38 -1.93 9.29 6.76
C ALA A 38 -3.08 10.07 6.11
N GLN A 39 -3.09 10.19 4.78
CA GLN A 39 -4.17 10.83 4.04
C GLN A 39 -5.50 10.09 4.23
N GLY A 40 -5.50 8.76 4.17
CA GLY A 40 -6.69 7.94 4.40
C GLY A 40 -7.27 8.17 5.80
N TRP A 41 -6.44 8.13 6.83
CA TRP A 41 -6.88 8.43 8.20
C TRP A 41 -7.35 9.87 8.37
N GLY A 42 -6.66 10.84 7.75
CA GLY A 42 -7.07 12.24 7.77
C GLY A 42 -8.44 12.46 7.15
N LEU A 43 -8.76 11.78 6.04
CA LEU A 43 -10.09 11.86 5.45
C LEU A 43 -11.16 11.22 6.35
N LEU A 44 -10.86 10.06 6.94
CA LEU A 44 -11.78 9.37 7.86
C LEU A 44 -12.10 10.22 9.09
N THR A 45 -11.09 10.81 9.74
CA THR A 45 -11.30 11.71 10.89
C THR A 45 -11.89 13.06 10.49
N GLY A 46 -11.79 13.43 9.21
CA GLY A 46 -12.50 14.55 8.61
C GLY A 46 -13.99 14.29 8.36
N GLY A 47 -14.46 13.07 8.63
CA GLY A 47 -15.87 12.66 8.49
C GLY A 47 -16.22 12.10 7.11
N ALA A 48 -15.24 11.81 6.25
CA ALA A 48 -15.50 11.13 4.99
C ALA A 48 -16.00 9.69 5.23
N SER A 49 -16.85 9.19 4.33
CA SER A 49 -17.34 7.81 4.43
C SER A 49 -16.20 6.81 4.17
N PRO A 50 -16.15 5.66 4.88
CA PRO A 50 -15.14 4.63 4.61
C PRO A 50 -15.11 4.18 3.14
N ASP A 51 -16.27 4.10 2.49
CA ASP A 51 -16.40 3.68 1.09
C ASP A 51 -15.77 4.70 0.12
N ASP A 52 -15.98 5.99 0.37
CA ASP A 52 -15.37 7.05 -0.44
C ASP A 52 -13.86 7.07 -0.24
N VAL A 53 -13.38 6.99 1.01
CA VAL A 53 -11.95 6.96 1.30
C VAL A 53 -11.29 5.75 0.66
N ALA A 54 -11.92 4.57 0.74
CA ALA A 54 -11.42 3.35 0.12
C ALA A 54 -11.19 3.53 -1.39
N LEU A 55 -12.19 4.07 -2.10
CA LEU A 55 -12.08 4.29 -3.54
C LEU A 55 -11.07 5.41 -3.89
N ASP A 56 -11.05 6.48 -3.11
CA ASP A 56 -10.19 7.64 -3.36
C ASP A 56 -8.71 7.31 -3.18
N ILE A 57 -8.38 6.65 -2.07
CA ILE A 57 -7.02 6.23 -1.76
C ILE A 57 -6.57 5.13 -2.70
N THR A 58 -7.44 4.17 -3.04
CA THR A 58 -7.12 3.12 -4.01
C THR A 58 -6.84 3.71 -5.40
N ALA A 59 -7.69 4.61 -5.90
CA ALA A 59 -7.48 5.25 -7.19
C ALA A 59 -6.19 6.07 -7.23
N THR A 60 -5.90 6.81 -6.16
CA THR A 60 -4.66 7.58 -6.02
C THR A 60 -3.43 6.68 -5.99
N THR A 61 -3.50 5.57 -5.24
CA THR A 61 -2.41 4.58 -5.16
C THR A 61 -2.13 3.94 -6.51
N LEU A 62 -3.18 3.56 -7.25
CA LEU A 62 -3.05 2.98 -8.59
C LEU A 62 -2.39 3.94 -9.58
N ALA A 63 -2.79 5.21 -9.58
CA ALA A 63 -2.12 6.24 -10.39
C ALA A 63 -0.65 6.44 -9.97
N ALA A 64 -0.37 6.45 -8.67
CA ALA A 64 0.97 6.62 -8.11
C ALA A 64 1.93 5.47 -8.50
N THR A 65 1.43 4.27 -8.82
CA THR A 65 2.23 3.14 -9.32
C THR A 65 3.15 3.54 -10.48
N ARG A 66 2.67 4.42 -11.39
CA ARG A 66 3.47 4.94 -12.52
C ARG A 66 3.94 6.35 -12.31
N LEU A 67 3.12 7.18 -11.66
CA LEU A 67 3.38 8.62 -11.54
C LEU A 67 4.17 9.00 -10.29
N CYS A 68 4.36 8.06 -9.36
CA CYS A 68 4.95 8.33 -8.05
C CYS A 68 4.27 9.56 -7.39
N ASP A 69 5.04 10.55 -6.95
CA ASP A 69 4.55 11.79 -6.32
C ASP A 69 4.11 12.87 -7.31
N LEU A 70 3.97 12.57 -8.61
CA LEU A 70 3.32 13.47 -9.57
C LEU A 70 1.79 13.46 -9.36
N ASP A 71 1.37 13.83 -8.15
CA ASP A 71 -0.01 13.92 -7.70
C ASP A 71 -0.70 15.19 -8.21
N ALA A 72 -2.02 15.30 -7.97
CA ALA A 72 -2.80 16.48 -8.38
C ALA A 72 -2.20 17.80 -7.87
N ALA A 73 -1.75 17.83 -6.61
CA ALA A 73 -1.24 19.04 -6.00
C ALA A 73 0.08 19.49 -6.66
N PHE A 74 0.98 18.55 -6.94
CA PHE A 74 2.22 18.80 -7.65
C PHE A 74 1.95 19.27 -9.09
N LEU A 75 1.08 18.58 -9.83
CA LEU A 75 0.75 18.92 -11.21
C LEU A 75 0.13 20.32 -11.31
N SER A 76 -0.79 20.67 -10.41
CA SER A 76 -1.37 22.02 -10.32
C SER A 76 -0.31 23.07 -9.94
N ALA A 77 0.58 22.78 -8.99
CA ALA A 77 1.69 23.67 -8.63
C ALA A 77 2.68 23.88 -9.78
N ALA A 78 2.84 22.88 -10.66
CA ALA A 78 3.62 22.96 -11.88
C ALA A 78 2.90 23.71 -13.03
N GLY A 79 1.68 24.20 -12.80
CA GLY A 79 0.93 25.06 -13.73
C GLY A 79 -0.07 24.34 -14.63
N LEU A 80 -0.36 23.05 -14.38
CA LEU A 80 -1.45 22.37 -15.09
C LEU A 80 -2.80 22.84 -14.57
N SER A 81 -3.78 22.93 -15.48
CA SER A 81 -5.18 23.07 -15.08
C SER A 81 -5.69 21.77 -14.43
N ASP A 82 -6.74 21.85 -13.62
CA ASP A 82 -7.32 20.67 -12.97
C ASP A 82 -7.71 19.57 -13.97
N ALA A 83 -8.20 19.96 -15.15
CA ALA A 83 -8.54 19.02 -16.22
C ALA A 83 -7.29 18.33 -16.80
N ALA A 84 -6.20 19.06 -17.00
CA ALA A 84 -4.94 18.50 -17.50
C ALA A 84 -4.27 17.60 -16.44
N ALA A 85 -4.26 18.02 -15.17
CA ALA A 85 -3.76 17.21 -14.06
C ALA A 85 -4.56 15.90 -13.93
N SER A 86 -5.89 15.99 -13.97
CA SER A 86 -6.76 14.81 -13.97
C SER A 86 -6.47 13.87 -15.14
N ALA A 87 -6.28 14.40 -16.36
CA ALA A 87 -5.94 13.58 -17.52
C ALA A 87 -4.63 12.81 -17.34
N VAL A 88 -3.61 13.43 -16.73
CA VAL A 88 -2.34 12.76 -16.40
C VAL A 88 -2.55 11.64 -15.40
N LEU A 89 -3.27 11.90 -14.29
CA LEU A 89 -3.55 10.89 -13.26
C LEU A 89 -4.32 9.70 -13.84
N VAL A 90 -5.32 9.98 -14.67
CA VAL A 90 -6.13 8.98 -15.38
C VAL A 90 -5.26 8.14 -16.33
N ALA A 91 -4.31 8.74 -17.03
CA ALA A 91 -3.36 8.01 -17.88
C ALA A 91 -2.44 7.09 -17.06
N GLY A 92 -1.93 7.57 -15.93
CA GLY A 92 -1.14 6.76 -14.99
C GLY A 92 -1.93 5.57 -14.43
N PHE A 93 -3.21 5.79 -14.09
CA PHE A 93 -4.13 4.74 -13.67
C PHE A 93 -4.40 3.72 -14.78
N ASP A 94 -4.66 4.16 -16.02
CA ASP A 94 -4.93 3.24 -17.13
C ASP A 94 -3.77 2.33 -17.47
N ALA A 95 -2.54 2.82 -17.30
CA ALA A 95 -1.33 2.09 -17.62
C ALA A 95 -1.15 0.80 -16.80
N VAL A 96 -1.83 0.66 -15.66
CA VAL A 96 -1.66 -0.49 -14.74
C VAL A 96 -2.94 -1.24 -14.40
N THR A 97 -4.10 -0.75 -14.83
CA THR A 97 -5.41 -1.28 -14.38
C THR A 97 -6.12 -2.19 -15.39
N GLY A 98 -5.43 -2.64 -16.43
CA GLY A 98 -6.01 -3.47 -17.50
C GLY A 98 -6.66 -4.76 -17.01
N ASP A 99 -6.11 -5.37 -15.97
CA ASP A 99 -6.58 -6.64 -15.40
C ASP A 99 -7.55 -6.49 -14.21
N LEU A 100 -7.89 -5.26 -13.80
CA LEU A 100 -8.89 -5.04 -12.75
C LEU A 100 -10.29 -5.40 -13.23
N ASP A 101 -11.15 -5.80 -12.29
CA ASP A 101 -12.58 -5.94 -12.53
C ASP A 101 -13.13 -4.65 -13.19
N PRO A 102 -13.81 -4.72 -14.34
CA PRO A 102 -14.22 -3.53 -15.10
C PRO A 102 -15.09 -2.57 -14.29
N ALA A 103 -16.01 -3.07 -13.47
CA ALA A 103 -16.91 -2.22 -12.70
C ALA A 103 -16.18 -1.50 -11.56
N LEU A 104 -15.23 -2.18 -10.89
CA LEU A 104 -14.36 -1.52 -9.92
C LEU A 104 -13.45 -0.49 -10.61
N ARG A 105 -12.85 -0.85 -11.75
CA ARG A 105 -11.97 0.03 -12.53
C ARG A 105 -12.67 1.33 -12.91
N ASP A 106 -13.91 1.26 -13.40
CA ASP A 106 -14.68 2.45 -13.78
C ASP A 106 -14.97 3.36 -12.58
N ARG A 107 -15.32 2.76 -11.43
CA ARG A 107 -15.55 3.51 -10.17
C ARG A 107 -14.28 4.23 -9.71
N LEU A 108 -13.13 3.54 -9.73
CA LEU A 108 -11.85 4.10 -9.31
C LEU A 108 -11.36 5.18 -10.27
N ARG A 109 -11.48 4.95 -11.59
CA ARG A 109 -11.19 5.94 -12.62
C ARG A 109 -11.96 7.24 -12.37
N GLY A 110 -13.25 7.14 -12.05
CA GLY A 110 -14.09 8.29 -11.74
C GLY A 110 -13.60 9.13 -10.55
N ARG A 111 -12.84 8.55 -9.61
CA ARG A 111 -12.26 9.27 -8.45
C ARG A 111 -11.09 10.18 -8.81
N LEU A 112 -10.54 10.06 -10.01
CA LEU A 112 -9.44 10.89 -10.51
C LEU A 112 -9.93 12.13 -11.28
N ALA A 113 -11.24 12.27 -11.49
CA ALA A 113 -11.84 13.48 -12.05
C ALA A 113 -11.66 14.70 -11.12
N PRO A 114 -11.63 15.94 -11.64
CA PRO A 114 -11.55 17.14 -10.83
C PRO A 114 -12.69 17.22 -9.82
N ARG A 115 -12.36 17.36 -8.55
CA ARG A 115 -13.31 17.45 -7.45
C ARG A 115 -12.73 18.26 -6.30
N PRO A 116 -13.59 18.89 -5.47
CA PRO A 116 -13.11 19.53 -4.25
C PRO A 116 -12.36 18.51 -3.39
N PRO A 117 -11.17 18.86 -2.86
CA PRO A 117 -10.45 17.97 -1.96
C PRO A 117 -11.29 17.70 -0.72
N GLY A 118 -11.26 16.45 -0.25
CA GLY A 118 -11.83 16.12 1.06
C GLY A 118 -11.17 16.95 2.15
N ARG A 119 -11.92 17.28 3.20
CA ARG A 119 -11.39 18.06 4.33
C ARG A 119 -10.71 17.08 5.30
N PRO A 120 -9.37 17.09 5.45
CA PRO A 120 -8.72 16.24 6.44
C PRO A 120 -9.08 16.72 7.86
N GLY A 121 -9.36 15.78 8.75
CA GLY A 121 -9.45 15.97 10.19
C GLY A 121 -8.10 15.84 10.89
N PRO A 122 -8.07 15.94 12.22
CA PRO A 122 -6.85 15.70 12.99
C PRO A 122 -6.37 14.27 12.81
N LEU A 123 -5.04 14.08 12.69
CA LEU A 123 -4.44 12.75 12.64
C LEU A 123 -4.29 12.18 14.05
N PRO A 124 -4.81 10.97 14.32
CA PRO A 124 -4.51 10.25 15.56
C PRO A 124 -3.01 9.97 15.68
N SER A 125 -2.50 9.95 16.91
CA SER A 125 -1.09 9.69 17.20
C SER A 125 -0.64 8.29 16.77
N PHE A 126 -1.54 7.30 16.78
CA PHE A 126 -1.25 5.97 16.24
C PHE A 126 -0.79 6.00 14.78
N VAL A 127 -1.19 6.99 13.98
CA VAL A 127 -0.80 7.10 12.56
C VAL A 127 0.71 7.28 12.45
N ALA A 128 1.26 8.24 13.21
CA ALA A 128 2.69 8.49 13.25
C ALA A 128 3.45 7.32 13.91
N ALA A 129 2.89 6.72 14.96
CA ALA A 129 3.52 5.58 15.63
C ALA A 129 3.68 4.37 14.68
N LEU A 130 2.65 4.05 13.89
CA LEU A 130 2.73 2.96 12.91
C LEU A 130 3.69 3.25 11.75
N ALA A 131 3.84 4.52 11.37
CA ALA A 131 4.83 4.93 10.37
C ALA A 131 6.28 4.81 10.88
N GLN A 132 6.50 5.07 12.18
CA GLN A 132 7.82 4.98 12.80
C GLN A 132 8.19 3.55 13.21
N GLN A 133 7.21 2.67 13.38
CA GLN A 133 7.47 1.29 13.80
C GLN A 133 7.77 0.39 12.60
N PRO A 134 9.02 -0.13 12.48
CA PRO A 134 9.35 -1.13 11.47
C PRO A 134 8.68 -2.47 11.79
N ARG A 135 8.33 -3.22 10.75
CA ARG A 135 7.94 -4.62 10.90
C ARG A 135 9.13 -5.49 11.29
N ALA A 136 8.86 -6.62 11.94
CA ALA A 136 9.87 -7.50 12.52
C ALA A 136 10.84 -8.19 11.52
N GLY A 137 10.62 -8.05 10.20
CA GLY A 137 11.36 -8.76 9.16
C GLY A 137 10.97 -10.25 9.07
N VAL A 138 11.86 -11.06 8.49
CA VAL A 138 11.62 -12.51 8.36
C VAL A 138 11.98 -13.19 9.67
N THR A 139 10.99 -13.73 10.36
CA THR A 139 11.14 -14.41 11.65
C THR A 139 10.71 -15.87 11.56
N CYS A 140 11.43 -16.74 12.25
CA CYS A 140 11.17 -18.18 12.30
C CYS A 140 11.64 -18.72 13.66
N PRO A 141 10.77 -19.34 14.48
CA PRO A 141 11.15 -19.91 15.76
C PRO A 141 12.40 -20.81 15.63
N GLY A 142 13.37 -20.59 16.52
CA GLY A 142 14.63 -21.33 16.51
C GLY A 142 15.66 -20.89 15.46
N ARG A 143 15.40 -19.81 14.70
CA ARG A 143 16.36 -19.24 13.74
C ARG A 143 16.63 -17.77 14.03
N ALA A 144 17.84 -17.31 13.69
CA ALA A 144 18.15 -15.89 13.66
C ALA A 144 17.25 -15.18 12.64
N ARG A 145 16.74 -14.00 12.99
CA ARG A 145 15.91 -13.20 12.09
C ARG A 145 16.73 -12.62 10.94
N ILE A 146 16.09 -12.42 9.79
CA ILE A 146 16.66 -11.69 8.67
C ILE A 146 16.07 -10.27 8.69
N LEU A 147 16.95 -9.28 8.84
CA LEU A 147 16.62 -7.86 8.72
C LEU A 147 16.96 -7.39 7.30
N LEU A 148 16.02 -6.69 6.68
CA LEU A 148 16.14 -6.17 5.32
C LEU A 148 15.97 -4.65 5.39
N GLU A 149 16.93 -3.92 4.82
CA GLU A 149 16.98 -2.46 4.86
C GLU A 149 16.73 -1.88 3.45
N PRO A 150 15.96 -0.79 3.31
CA PRO A 150 15.15 -0.18 4.37
C PRO A 150 13.98 -1.10 4.79
N PRO A 151 13.61 -1.13 6.08
CA PRO A 151 12.49 -1.94 6.55
C PRO A 151 11.17 -1.34 6.07
N GLU A 152 10.20 -2.21 5.88
CA GLU A 152 8.80 -1.80 5.79
C GLU A 152 8.29 -1.41 7.19
N ASN A 153 7.54 -0.32 7.27
CA ASN A 153 6.81 0.07 8.49
C ASN A 153 5.34 -0.40 8.47
N HIS A 154 4.64 -0.31 9.60
CA HIS A 154 3.25 -0.77 9.68
C HIS A 154 2.29 0.12 8.89
N ALA A 155 2.55 1.42 8.73
CA ALA A 155 1.70 2.30 7.92
C ALA A 155 1.70 1.89 6.43
N GLU A 156 2.89 1.67 5.88
CA GLU A 156 3.11 1.17 4.52
C GLU A 156 2.39 -0.15 4.26
N HIS A 157 2.60 -1.11 5.16
CA HIS A 157 1.96 -2.41 5.10
C HIS A 157 0.44 -2.30 5.17
N CYS A 158 -0.12 -1.59 6.17
CA CYS A 158 -1.56 -1.42 6.32
C CYS A 158 -2.21 -0.81 5.08
N LEU A 159 -1.60 0.23 4.50
CA LEU A 159 -2.14 0.83 3.29
C LEU A 159 -2.15 -0.14 2.13
N ILE A 160 -1.02 -0.79 1.83
CA ILE A 160 -0.92 -1.64 0.65
C ILE A 160 -1.84 -2.85 0.79
N VAL A 161 -1.97 -3.43 1.98
CA VAL A 161 -2.99 -4.46 2.26
C VAL A 161 -4.41 -3.93 2.03
N ALA A 162 -4.71 -2.70 2.45
CA ALA A 162 -6.03 -2.11 2.24
C ALA A 162 -6.34 -1.92 0.74
N VAL A 163 -5.38 -1.45 -0.04
CA VAL A 163 -5.51 -1.23 -1.49
C VAL A 163 -5.62 -2.56 -2.24
N TYR A 164 -4.78 -3.55 -1.92
CA TYR A 164 -4.90 -4.91 -2.47
C TYR A 164 -6.27 -5.50 -2.14
N GLY A 165 -6.74 -5.31 -0.91
CA GLY A 165 -8.05 -5.75 -0.45
C GLY A 165 -9.17 -5.20 -1.32
N VAL A 166 -9.17 -3.90 -1.61
CA VAL A 166 -10.13 -3.27 -2.54
C VAL A 166 -10.04 -3.86 -3.95
N CYS A 167 -8.84 -4.03 -4.50
CA CYS A 167 -8.64 -4.65 -5.82
C CYS A 167 -9.14 -6.10 -5.87
N LEU A 168 -9.03 -6.83 -4.76
CA LEU A 168 -9.47 -8.23 -4.63
C LEU A 168 -10.95 -8.38 -4.30
N SER A 169 -11.62 -7.34 -3.79
CA SER A 169 -13.03 -7.39 -3.36
C SER A 169 -13.97 -7.98 -4.41
N PRO A 170 -13.90 -7.64 -5.72
CA PRO A 170 -14.77 -8.23 -6.73
C PRO A 170 -14.64 -9.76 -6.85
N PHE A 171 -13.40 -10.28 -6.73
CA PHE A 171 -13.13 -11.72 -6.82
C PHE A 171 -13.79 -12.50 -5.68
N TYR A 172 -13.74 -11.95 -4.46
CA TYR A 172 -14.34 -12.58 -3.27
C TYR A 172 -15.80 -12.20 -3.04
N ARG A 173 -16.33 -11.24 -3.82
CA ARG A 173 -17.64 -10.59 -3.62
C ARG A 173 -17.74 -9.90 -2.25
N ALA A 174 -16.66 -9.27 -1.83
CA ALA A 174 -16.56 -8.54 -0.58
C ALA A 174 -16.97 -7.08 -0.74
N ASP A 175 -17.41 -6.45 0.35
CA ASP A 175 -17.53 -5.00 0.41
C ASP A 175 -16.14 -4.32 0.50
N PRO A 176 -15.74 -3.48 -0.49
CA PRO A 176 -14.42 -2.86 -0.50
C PRO A 176 -14.19 -1.86 0.63
N GLY A 177 -15.23 -1.15 1.09
CA GLY A 177 -15.10 -0.18 2.17
C GLY A 177 -14.78 -0.86 3.51
N THR A 178 -15.47 -1.96 3.79
CA THR A 178 -15.24 -2.80 4.98
C THR A 178 -13.84 -3.41 4.96
N VAL A 179 -13.42 -4.00 3.83
CA VAL A 179 -12.08 -4.58 3.68
C VAL A 179 -10.99 -3.52 3.85
N PHE A 180 -11.16 -2.36 3.22
CA PHE A 180 -10.22 -1.25 3.32
C PHE A 180 -10.08 -0.79 4.79
N LEU A 181 -11.18 -0.55 5.48
CA LEU A 181 -11.14 -0.07 6.87
C LEU A 181 -10.59 -1.12 7.83
N ALA A 182 -10.91 -2.39 7.63
CA ALA A 182 -10.34 -3.49 8.41
C ALA A 182 -8.82 -3.55 8.24
N ALA A 183 -8.34 -3.48 7.00
CA ALA A 183 -6.91 -3.48 6.67
C ALA A 183 -6.19 -2.21 7.15
N MET A 184 -6.79 -1.03 7.09
CA MET A 184 -6.19 0.18 7.65
C MET A 184 -5.96 0.08 9.18
N ALA A 185 -6.76 -0.75 9.87
CA ALA A 185 -6.76 -0.86 11.34
C ALA A 185 -6.22 -2.18 11.91
N HIS A 186 -5.78 -3.13 11.07
CA HIS A 186 -5.44 -4.47 11.54
C HIS A 186 -4.21 -4.53 12.45
N HIS A 187 -3.26 -3.60 12.29
CA HIS A 187 -2.08 -3.46 13.16
C HIS A 187 -2.21 -2.38 14.23
N PHE A 188 -3.42 -2.00 14.66
CA PHE A 188 -3.59 -1.02 15.75
C PHE A 188 -2.80 -1.34 17.02
N HIS A 189 -2.69 -2.61 17.38
CA HIS A 189 -1.87 -3.05 18.50
C HIS A 189 -0.39 -2.63 18.37
N ASN A 190 0.15 -2.55 17.14
CA ASN A 190 1.52 -2.16 16.87
C ASN A 190 1.78 -0.65 16.98
N ALA A 191 0.77 0.18 17.21
CA ALA A 191 1.02 1.58 17.53
C ALA A 191 1.72 1.74 18.89
N ALA A 192 1.58 0.76 19.78
CA ALA A 192 2.21 0.77 21.11
C ALA A 192 2.99 -0.51 21.44
N MET A 193 2.63 -1.65 20.84
CA MET A 193 3.34 -2.91 21.00
C MET A 193 4.43 -3.05 19.93
N PRO A 194 5.73 -3.09 20.31
CA PRO A 194 6.80 -3.36 19.36
C PRO A 194 6.59 -4.69 18.64
N ASP A 195 6.83 -4.72 17.32
CA ASP A 195 6.70 -5.94 16.53
C ASP A 195 7.86 -6.91 16.79
N ALA A 196 7.57 -7.94 17.57
CA ALA A 196 8.52 -9.00 17.91
C ALA A 196 8.56 -10.12 16.84
N GLY A 197 7.64 -10.09 15.87
CA GLY A 197 7.44 -11.13 14.87
C GLY A 197 7.07 -12.49 15.47
N PHE A 198 7.03 -13.51 14.62
CA PHE A 198 6.48 -14.83 14.94
C PHE A 198 7.19 -15.52 16.13
N THR A 199 8.51 -15.31 16.26
CA THR A 199 9.26 -15.85 17.42
C THR A 199 8.83 -15.20 18.72
N GLY A 200 8.60 -13.88 18.74
CA GLY A 200 8.11 -13.19 19.93
C GLY A 200 6.68 -13.57 20.28
N GLU A 201 5.81 -13.68 19.29
CA GLU A 201 4.43 -14.16 19.45
C GLU A 201 4.38 -15.54 20.10
N MET A 202 5.22 -16.48 19.64
CA MET A 202 5.33 -17.83 20.22
C MET A 202 5.78 -17.81 21.68
N LEU A 203 6.69 -16.89 22.05
CA LEU A 203 7.17 -16.75 23.42
C LEU A 203 6.16 -16.09 24.35
N LEU A 204 5.34 -15.17 23.83
CA LEU A 204 4.26 -14.53 24.58
C LEU A 204 3.14 -15.52 24.89
N GLY A 205 2.90 -16.49 24.01
CA GLY A 205 1.91 -17.55 24.22
C GLY A 205 0.53 -16.98 24.57
N ASP A 206 -0.07 -17.48 25.65
CA ASP A 206 -1.41 -17.08 26.10
C ASP A 206 -1.50 -15.59 26.49
N HIS A 207 -0.37 -14.90 26.70
CA HIS A 207 -0.35 -13.46 27.00
C HIS A 207 -0.51 -12.58 25.75
N LEU A 208 -0.29 -13.11 24.54
CA LEU A 208 -0.32 -12.34 23.30
C LEU A 208 -1.68 -11.68 23.08
N GLY A 209 -2.76 -12.46 23.12
CA GLY A 209 -4.12 -11.97 22.89
C GLY A 209 -4.53 -10.84 23.84
N PRO A 210 -4.38 -11.01 25.17
CA PRO A 210 -4.65 -9.95 26.14
C PRO A 210 -3.84 -8.66 25.90
N ILE A 211 -2.55 -8.77 25.58
CA ILE A 211 -1.70 -7.60 25.30
C ILE A 211 -2.19 -6.88 24.04
N MET A 212 -2.42 -7.62 22.94
CA MET A 212 -2.92 -7.05 21.69
C MET A 212 -4.28 -6.37 21.88
N ALA A 213 -5.17 -6.93 22.69
CA ALA A 213 -6.47 -6.34 22.98
C ALA A 213 -6.32 -4.99 23.70
N VAL A 214 -5.46 -4.92 24.72
CA VAL A 214 -5.19 -3.68 25.46
C VAL A 214 -4.58 -2.61 24.57
N THR A 215 -3.52 -2.94 23.82
CA THR A 215 -2.82 -1.97 22.98
C THR A 215 -3.64 -1.53 21.77
N THR A 216 -4.46 -2.41 21.20
CA THR A 216 -5.48 -2.00 20.23
C THR A 216 -6.48 -1.01 20.86
N GLY A 217 -6.91 -1.26 22.10
CA GLY A 217 -7.82 -0.38 22.83
C GLY A 217 -7.29 1.05 22.95
N TRP A 218 -5.98 1.24 23.09
CA TRP A 218 -5.35 2.56 23.12
C TRP A 218 -5.52 3.31 21.79
N ALA A 219 -5.19 2.69 20.66
CA ALA A 219 -5.40 3.30 19.34
C ALA A 219 -6.88 3.58 19.05
N MET A 220 -7.78 2.65 19.42
CA MET A 220 -9.23 2.84 19.26
C MET A 220 -9.76 4.02 20.08
N SER A 221 -9.16 4.33 21.22
CA SER A 221 -9.59 5.42 22.09
C SER A 221 -9.37 6.82 21.49
N GLU A 222 -8.49 6.93 20.49
CA GLU A 222 -8.20 8.18 19.78
C GLU A 222 -9.25 8.54 18.72
N LEU A 223 -10.07 7.56 18.30
CA LEU A 223 -11.13 7.75 17.32
C LEU A 223 -12.39 8.33 17.96
N ASP A 224 -13.14 9.15 17.24
CA ASP A 224 -14.46 9.60 17.69
C ASP A 224 -15.50 8.47 17.68
N GLY A 225 -16.64 8.66 18.35
CA GLY A 225 -17.66 7.63 18.50
C GLY A 225 -18.14 7.02 17.16
N PRO A 226 -18.55 7.84 16.17
CA PRO A 226 -18.99 7.33 14.87
C PRO A 226 -17.91 6.54 14.12
N LEU A 227 -16.69 7.07 13.99
CA LEU A 227 -15.60 6.40 13.28
C LEU A 227 -15.13 5.15 14.02
N ARG A 228 -15.01 5.22 15.35
CA ARG A 228 -14.69 4.05 16.19
C ARG A 228 -15.67 2.91 15.93
N GLY A 229 -16.97 3.20 15.89
CA GLY A 229 -17.99 2.20 15.59
C GLY A 229 -17.86 1.58 14.19
N HIS A 230 -17.44 2.35 13.18
CA HIS A 230 -17.13 1.79 11.86
C HIS A 230 -15.91 0.86 11.90
N VAL A 231 -14.83 1.27 12.58
CA VAL A 231 -13.62 0.47 12.71
C VAL A 231 -13.88 -0.82 13.50
N GLU A 232 -14.66 -0.77 14.57
CA GLU A 232 -15.06 -1.97 15.34
C GLU A 232 -15.78 -2.98 14.46
N ARG A 233 -16.75 -2.54 13.66
CA ARG A 233 -17.49 -3.42 12.73
C ARG A 233 -16.60 -3.98 11.64
N ALA A 234 -15.74 -3.16 11.04
CA ALA A 234 -14.82 -3.63 10.00
C ALA A 234 -13.82 -4.65 10.55
N ARG A 235 -13.25 -4.41 11.73
CA ARG A 235 -12.28 -5.33 12.36
C ARG A 235 -12.86 -6.67 12.76
N ALA A 236 -14.19 -6.83 12.78
CA ALA A 236 -14.83 -8.12 13.05
C ALA A 236 -14.53 -9.18 11.97
N VAL A 237 -14.02 -8.79 10.79
CA VAL A 237 -13.67 -9.72 9.70
C VAL A 237 -12.23 -10.25 9.77
N LEU A 238 -11.40 -9.72 10.69
CA LEU A 238 -9.99 -10.08 10.84
C LEU A 238 -9.69 -11.48 11.44
N PRO A 239 -10.56 -12.08 12.28
CA PRO A 239 -10.20 -13.35 12.94
C PRO A 239 -10.07 -14.57 12.02
N ASP A 240 -10.81 -14.62 10.91
CA ASP A 240 -10.87 -15.79 10.03
C ASP A 240 -11.34 -15.46 8.60
N ASP A 241 -11.36 -16.47 7.73
CA ASP A 241 -11.73 -16.38 6.32
C ASP A 241 -13.18 -16.82 6.03
N ALA A 242 -14.05 -16.85 7.06
CA ALA A 242 -15.44 -17.30 6.90
C ALA A 242 -16.27 -16.34 6.04
N THR A 243 -15.97 -15.04 6.09
CA THR A 243 -16.67 -14.00 5.31
C THR A 243 -15.97 -13.68 3.99
N ALA A 244 -16.68 -13.02 3.07
CA ALA A 244 -16.07 -12.56 1.82
C ALA A 244 -14.97 -11.51 2.09
N GLU A 245 -15.24 -10.62 3.04
CA GLU A 245 -14.34 -9.57 3.50
C GLU A 245 -13.09 -10.16 4.17
N GLY A 246 -13.25 -11.17 5.03
CA GLY A 246 -12.15 -11.89 5.65
C GLY A 246 -11.24 -12.55 4.62
N ARG A 247 -11.81 -13.22 3.61
CA ARG A 247 -11.02 -13.78 2.49
C ARG A 247 -10.25 -12.72 1.70
N ALA A 248 -10.89 -11.60 1.38
CA ALA A 248 -10.24 -10.52 0.64
C ALA A 248 -9.10 -9.89 1.46
N PHE A 249 -9.31 -9.66 2.76
CA PHE A 249 -8.29 -9.16 3.68
C PHE A 249 -7.11 -10.13 3.81
N HIS A 250 -7.36 -11.41 4.12
CA HIS A 250 -6.30 -12.40 4.32
C HIS A 250 -5.51 -12.67 3.04
N ALA A 251 -6.17 -12.65 1.88
CA ALA A 251 -5.48 -12.74 0.59
C ALA A 251 -4.56 -11.54 0.36
N ALA A 252 -5.03 -10.32 0.65
CA ALA A 252 -4.23 -9.11 0.55
C ALA A 252 -3.01 -9.13 1.50
N ASP A 253 -3.20 -9.44 2.79
CA ASP A 253 -2.10 -9.53 3.77
C ASP A 253 -1.07 -10.60 3.37
N CYS A 254 -1.52 -11.77 2.94
CA CYS A 254 -0.64 -12.85 2.51
C CYS A 254 0.20 -12.46 1.29
N VAL A 255 -0.44 -11.91 0.25
CA VAL A 255 0.26 -11.44 -0.96
C VAL A 255 1.27 -10.37 -0.60
N ASP A 256 0.88 -9.38 0.19
CA ASP A 256 1.74 -8.27 0.57
C ASP A 256 3.02 -8.72 1.29
N ARG A 257 2.87 -9.58 2.30
CA ARG A 257 3.99 -10.14 3.07
C ARG A 257 4.99 -10.89 2.20
N VAL A 258 4.50 -11.62 1.19
CA VAL A 258 5.36 -12.37 0.26
C VAL A 258 6.04 -11.41 -0.72
N LEU A 259 5.30 -10.46 -1.28
CA LEU A 259 5.84 -9.49 -2.24
C LEU A 259 6.89 -8.56 -1.61
N GLN A 260 6.70 -8.20 -0.34
CA GLN A 260 7.69 -7.47 0.45
C GLN A 260 9.07 -8.17 0.44
N ILE A 261 9.10 -9.50 0.60
CA ILE A 261 10.36 -10.25 0.52
C ILE A 261 10.83 -10.42 -0.92
N ALA A 262 9.91 -10.67 -1.85
CA ALA A 262 10.22 -10.83 -3.26
C ALA A 262 10.91 -9.59 -3.83
N GLN A 263 10.58 -8.39 -3.36
CA GLN A 263 11.24 -7.16 -3.76
C GLN A 263 12.74 -7.15 -3.43
N HIS A 264 13.11 -7.50 -2.19
CA HIS A 264 14.52 -7.58 -1.80
C HIS A 264 15.28 -8.66 -2.57
N LEU A 265 14.63 -9.81 -2.82
CA LEU A 265 15.22 -10.87 -3.62
C LEU A 265 15.42 -10.44 -5.09
N ARG A 266 14.48 -9.67 -5.65
CA ARG A 266 14.59 -9.13 -7.01
C ARG A 266 15.81 -8.23 -7.13
N GLY A 267 15.98 -7.28 -6.21
CA GLY A 267 17.16 -6.41 -6.17
C GLY A 267 18.47 -7.19 -6.03
N ALA A 268 18.49 -8.25 -5.21
CA ALA A 268 19.67 -9.12 -5.05
C ALA A 268 19.99 -9.95 -6.30
N SER A 269 18.99 -10.21 -7.16
CA SER A 269 19.13 -10.99 -8.39
C SER A 269 19.37 -10.14 -9.66
N THR A 270 19.34 -8.81 -9.55
CA THR A 270 19.50 -7.90 -10.69
C THR A 270 20.90 -7.99 -11.30
N THR A 271 20.97 -8.03 -12.63
CA THR A 271 22.23 -8.08 -13.40
C THR A 271 22.37 -6.87 -14.32
N MET A 272 23.60 -6.57 -14.78
CA MET A 272 23.83 -5.48 -15.74
C MET A 272 23.21 -5.69 -17.11
N ALA A 273 23.15 -6.93 -17.58
CA ALA A 273 22.43 -7.24 -18.82
C ALA A 273 20.96 -6.84 -18.70
N ALA A 274 20.29 -7.24 -17.61
CA ALA A 274 18.90 -6.84 -17.39
C ALA A 274 18.75 -5.30 -17.35
N VAL A 275 19.60 -4.61 -16.59
CA VAL A 275 19.50 -3.15 -16.40
C VAL A 275 19.74 -2.37 -17.70
N LEU A 276 20.65 -2.81 -18.56
CA LEU A 276 21.02 -2.10 -19.78
C LEU A 276 20.15 -2.51 -20.98
N ASP A 277 19.88 -3.80 -21.13
CA ASP A 277 19.22 -4.34 -22.32
C ASP A 277 17.70 -4.41 -22.17
N GLU A 278 17.18 -4.73 -20.98
CA GLU A 278 15.74 -4.89 -20.75
C GLU A 278 15.10 -3.61 -20.19
N TRP A 279 15.76 -2.98 -19.21
CA TRP A 279 15.24 -1.78 -18.53
C TRP A 279 15.72 -0.47 -19.15
N GLU A 280 16.57 -0.55 -20.17
CA GLU A 280 17.13 0.59 -20.90
C GLU A 280 17.62 1.72 -19.99
N LEU A 281 18.43 1.42 -18.96
CA LEU A 281 18.98 2.44 -18.04
C LEU A 281 19.58 3.64 -18.79
N VAL A 282 20.22 3.39 -19.93
CA VAL A 282 20.57 4.43 -20.90
C VAL A 282 19.40 4.59 -21.88
N HIS A 283 18.47 5.46 -21.51
CA HIS A 283 17.22 5.65 -22.27
C HIS A 283 17.46 6.17 -23.69
N ALA A 284 16.55 5.82 -24.59
CA ALA A 284 16.44 6.45 -25.89
C ALA A 284 16.24 7.97 -25.74
N GLY A 285 17.02 8.75 -26.48
CA GLY A 285 16.95 10.21 -26.42
C GLY A 285 17.95 10.88 -27.36
N PRO A 286 17.92 12.22 -27.46
CA PRO A 286 18.71 12.97 -28.45
C PRO A 286 20.22 12.70 -28.38
N VAL A 287 20.71 12.29 -27.22
CA VAL A 287 22.14 12.05 -26.95
C VAL A 287 22.51 10.57 -26.82
N LYS A 288 21.60 9.62 -27.09
CA LYS A 288 21.83 8.17 -26.95
C LYS A 288 23.09 7.70 -27.68
N GLY A 289 23.29 8.16 -28.92
CA GLY A 289 24.47 7.80 -29.70
C GLY A 289 25.79 8.27 -29.07
N PHE A 290 25.80 9.35 -28.28
CA PHE A 290 26.97 9.73 -27.49
C PHE A 290 27.15 8.84 -26.27
N HIS A 291 26.09 8.57 -25.51
CA HIS A 291 26.14 7.67 -24.36
C HIS A 291 26.65 6.26 -24.74
N ASP A 292 26.20 5.72 -25.87
CA ASP A 292 26.65 4.41 -26.36
C ASP A 292 28.14 4.38 -26.73
N ARG A 293 28.69 5.50 -27.20
CA ARG A 293 30.14 5.62 -27.43
C ARG A 293 30.88 5.70 -26.11
N VAL A 294 30.38 6.45 -25.12
CA VAL A 294 30.99 6.54 -23.79
C VAL A 294 31.09 5.16 -23.15
N LEU A 295 30.00 4.37 -23.12
CA LEU A 295 30.02 3.02 -22.55
C LEU A 295 31.02 2.11 -23.27
N ARG A 296 31.02 2.14 -24.61
CA ARG A 296 31.95 1.36 -25.43
C ARG A 296 33.42 1.73 -25.19
N ASP A 297 33.74 3.02 -25.20
CA ASP A 297 35.12 3.50 -25.05
C ASP A 297 35.65 3.24 -23.62
N MET A 298 34.77 3.34 -22.61
CA MET A 298 35.08 3.00 -21.22
C MET A 298 35.10 1.49 -20.95
N ARG A 299 34.67 0.66 -21.90
CA ARG A 299 34.51 -0.81 -21.75
C ARG A 299 33.60 -1.18 -20.58
N ILE A 300 32.59 -0.35 -20.34
CA ILE A 300 31.50 -0.64 -19.42
C ILE A 300 30.47 -1.45 -20.23
N PRO A 301 29.94 -2.57 -19.69
CA PRO A 301 28.86 -3.31 -20.34
C PRO A 301 27.73 -2.39 -20.80
#